data_AF-A0A7M1US16-F1
#
_entry.id   AF-A0A7M1US16-F1
#
_cell.length_a   1.000
_cell.length_b   1.000
_cell.length_c   1.000
_cell.angle_alpha   90.00
_cell.angle_beta   90.00
_cell.angle_gamma   90.00
#
_symmetry.space_group_name_H-M   'P 1'
#
loop_
_entity.id
_entity.type
_entity.pdbx_description
1 polymer ?
#
loop_
_entity_poly.entity_id
_entity_poly.type
_entity_poly.pdbx_seq_one_letter_code
_entity_poly.pdbx_strand_id
1 'polypeptide(L)'
;MIPEAGATDSLSNDCGVSFSPMLRDASQKISLSRLRDLLELERLEHLGQTLRDLAREVSKAREEDYLLLDYRNEKGVNCLILAKASTIVNVECLGVEKNADKYVELLAHACIEGRGELRVYRVKPIFIEWLKKYEVGIPVLDKAHEKMFTEFQKVFTAILDGRVDQVPGLIKAAYESILEHFRVEEQLMTKYNYPRAKRREHEESHAEFENIVKRLVQTVDEGRFVDLYIQQYQFLLTYLDYMLREDKEFTSFLLEKCGVYCTV
;
A
#
# COMPACT_ATOMS: atom_id res chain seq x y z
N MET A 1 -6.02 -30.41 20.58
CA MET A 1 -5.36 -31.05 19.43
C MET A 1 -4.90 -29.94 18.51
N ILE A 2 -3.59 -29.73 18.46
CA ILE A 2 -2.94 -28.76 17.58
C ILE A 2 -2.80 -29.49 16.23
N PRO A 3 -3.19 -28.92 15.08
CA PRO A 3 -2.94 -29.58 13.80
C PRO A 3 -1.44 -29.69 13.60
N GLU A 4 -0.98 -30.88 13.21
CA GLU A 4 0.41 -31.17 12.90
C GLU A 4 0.96 -30.19 11.87
N ALA A 5 2.12 -29.58 12.16
CA ALA A 5 2.96 -28.89 11.20
C ALA A 5 3.45 -29.93 10.16
N GLY A 6 2.65 -30.16 9.13
CA GLY A 6 2.83 -31.25 8.18
C GLY A 6 3.60 -30.84 6.94
N ALA A 7 4.75 -31.49 6.68
CA ALA A 7 5.49 -31.63 5.41
C ALA A 7 5.93 -30.38 4.60
N THR A 8 5.17 -29.28 4.61
CA THR A 8 5.49 -28.03 3.91
C THR A 8 6.64 -27.27 4.57
N ASP A 9 6.75 -27.34 5.91
CA ASP A 9 7.85 -26.72 6.67
C ASP A 9 9.22 -27.40 6.45
N SER A 10 9.25 -28.67 6.01
CA SER A 10 10.51 -29.36 5.70
C SER A 10 11.06 -29.04 4.30
N LEU A 11 10.21 -28.69 3.34
CA LEU A 11 10.62 -28.38 1.95
C LEU A 11 11.06 -26.92 1.77
N SER A 12 10.62 -26.00 2.64
CA SER A 12 11.02 -24.59 2.64
C SER A 12 12.47 -24.37 3.07
N ASN A 13 12.99 -25.21 3.97
CA ASN A 13 14.36 -25.11 4.51
C ASN A 13 15.45 -25.37 3.46
N ASP A 14 15.21 -26.24 2.48
CA ASP A 14 16.20 -26.59 1.45
C ASP A 14 16.40 -25.49 0.40
N CYS A 15 15.40 -24.65 0.20
CA CYS A 15 15.50 -23.46 -0.65
C CYS A 15 15.90 -22.21 0.17
N GLY A 16 15.69 -22.18 1.49
CA GLY A 16 16.00 -21.03 2.35
C GLY A 16 14.97 -19.90 2.27
N VAL A 17 13.72 -20.20 1.90
CA VAL A 17 12.64 -19.22 1.78
C VAL A 17 11.72 -19.30 2.99
N SER A 18 11.47 -18.16 3.63
CA SER A 18 10.49 -18.06 4.72
C SER A 18 9.14 -17.57 4.19
N PHE A 19 8.06 -18.06 4.78
CA PHE A 19 6.69 -17.69 4.44
C PHE A 19 6.00 -17.07 5.66
N SER A 20 5.25 -15.98 5.43
CA SER A 20 4.49 -15.30 6.46
C SER A 20 3.40 -16.22 7.02
N PRO A 21 3.16 -16.24 8.34
CA PRO A 21 2.00 -16.93 8.92
C PRO A 21 0.66 -16.47 8.33
N MET A 22 0.59 -15.23 7.85
CA MET A 22 -0.61 -14.62 7.25
C MET A 22 -0.80 -14.96 5.77
N LEU A 23 0.14 -15.70 5.16
CA LEU A 23 0.12 -16.00 3.73
C LEU A 23 -1.20 -16.63 3.27
N ARG A 24 -1.76 -17.56 4.06
CA ARG A 24 -3.01 -18.23 3.72
C ARG A 24 -4.18 -17.25 3.56
N ASP A 25 -4.27 -16.28 4.46
CA ASP A 25 -5.32 -15.28 4.45
C ASP A 25 -5.11 -14.29 3.29
N ALA A 26 -3.87 -13.82 3.13
CA ALA A 26 -3.45 -12.92 2.06
C ALA A 26 -3.74 -13.50 0.67
N SER A 27 -3.31 -14.73 0.38
CA SER A 27 -3.52 -15.41 -0.91
C SER A 27 -4.99 -15.68 -1.23
N GLN A 28 -5.85 -15.75 -0.21
CA GLN A 28 -7.29 -15.97 -0.41
C GLN A 28 -8.04 -14.67 -0.64
N LYS A 29 -7.69 -13.61 0.09
CA LYS A 29 -8.44 -12.34 0.14
C LYS A 29 -7.84 -11.22 -0.71
N ILE A 30 -6.55 -11.24 -1.00
CA ILE A 30 -5.85 -10.23 -1.80
C ILE A 30 -5.30 -10.87 -3.07
N SER A 31 -5.87 -10.48 -4.20
CA SER A 31 -5.30 -10.83 -5.50
C SER A 31 -4.08 -9.96 -5.77
N LEU A 32 -2.90 -10.58 -5.84
CA LEU A 32 -1.66 -9.93 -6.26
C LEU A 32 -1.73 -9.44 -7.70
N SER A 33 -2.45 -10.13 -8.58
CA SER A 33 -2.63 -9.67 -9.97
C SER A 33 -3.35 -8.34 -10.04
N ARG A 34 -4.37 -8.11 -9.19
CA ARG A 34 -5.04 -6.82 -9.06
C ARG A 34 -4.22 -5.78 -8.29
N LEU A 35 -3.60 -6.19 -7.19
CA LEU A 35 -2.76 -5.30 -6.38
C LEU A 35 -1.59 -4.76 -7.21
N ARG A 36 -1.00 -5.58 -8.08
CA ARG A 36 0.06 -5.20 -9.01
C ARG A 36 -0.29 -3.97 -9.83
N ASP A 37 -1.55 -3.77 -10.21
CA ASP A 37 -1.99 -2.61 -10.99
C ASP A 37 -1.90 -1.29 -10.20
N LEU A 38 -1.77 -1.35 -8.87
CA LEU A 38 -1.54 -0.21 -7.99
C LEU A 38 -0.05 0.06 -7.72
N LEU A 39 0.83 -0.88 -8.02
CA LEU A 39 2.22 -0.80 -7.60
C LEU A 39 3.04 -0.06 -8.66
N GLU A 40 3.84 0.92 -8.23
CA GLU A 40 4.95 1.40 -9.06
C GLU A 40 6.11 0.40 -8.94
N LEU A 41 6.49 -0.21 -10.06
CA LEU A 41 7.47 -1.29 -10.10
C LEU A 41 8.75 -0.86 -10.81
N GLU A 42 9.87 -0.96 -10.12
CA GLU A 42 11.21 -0.80 -10.68
C GLU A 42 11.80 -2.18 -10.97
N ARG A 43 12.04 -2.49 -12.25
CA ARG A 43 12.67 -3.76 -12.62
C ARG A 43 14.14 -3.78 -12.21
N LEU A 44 14.56 -4.84 -11.54
CA LEU A 44 15.94 -5.03 -11.10
C LEU A 44 16.66 -5.98 -12.09
N GLU A 45 17.27 -5.42 -13.13
CA GLU A 45 17.80 -6.18 -14.29
C GLU A 45 18.96 -7.14 -13.96
N HIS A 46 19.63 -6.98 -12.81
CA HIS A 46 20.81 -7.75 -12.42
C HIS A 46 20.53 -8.86 -11.38
N LEU A 47 19.26 -9.07 -11.02
CA LEU A 47 18.86 -10.10 -10.06
C LEU A 47 18.52 -11.42 -10.77
N GLY A 48 18.71 -12.53 -10.04
CA GLY A 48 18.74 -13.89 -10.58
C GLY A 48 17.62 -14.23 -11.58
N GLN A 49 17.96 -15.01 -12.60
CA GLN A 49 17.07 -15.34 -13.73
C GLN A 49 16.23 -16.59 -13.46
N THR A 50 16.52 -17.35 -12.40
CA THR A 50 15.87 -18.63 -12.11
C THR A 50 15.31 -18.67 -10.70
N LEU A 51 14.36 -19.58 -10.44
CA LEU A 51 13.78 -19.75 -9.10
C LEU A 51 14.76 -20.23 -8.03
N ARG A 52 15.90 -20.82 -8.40
CA ARG A 52 16.96 -21.15 -7.43
C ARG A 52 17.48 -19.91 -6.72
N ASP A 53 17.37 -18.76 -7.39
CA ASP A 53 17.80 -17.49 -6.86
C ASP A 53 16.76 -16.89 -5.88
N LEU A 54 15.55 -17.47 -5.79
CA LEU A 54 14.43 -16.93 -5.02
C LEU A 54 14.82 -16.53 -3.61
N ALA A 55 15.43 -17.42 -2.83
CA ALA A 55 15.85 -17.10 -1.45
C ALA A 55 16.88 -15.97 -1.40
N ARG A 56 17.83 -15.95 -2.33
CA ARG A 56 18.86 -14.90 -2.40
C ARG A 56 18.24 -13.56 -2.80
N GLU A 57 17.25 -13.54 -3.68
CA GLU A 57 16.59 -12.31 -4.09
C GLU A 57 15.64 -11.82 -2.97
N VAL A 58 14.89 -12.72 -2.36
CA VAL A 58 14.05 -12.41 -1.19
C VAL A 58 14.90 -11.92 0.00
N SER A 59 16.11 -12.46 0.21
CA SER A 59 17.01 -12.00 1.27
C SER A 59 17.59 -10.60 1.05
N LYS A 60 17.49 -10.06 -0.17
CA LYS A 60 17.88 -8.67 -0.45
C LYS A 60 16.78 -7.66 -0.14
N ALA A 61 15.55 -8.11 0.13
CA ALA A 61 14.48 -7.24 0.57
C ALA A 61 14.86 -6.62 1.93
N ARG A 62 14.99 -5.30 1.98
CA ARG A 62 15.16 -4.55 3.23
C ARG A 62 13.90 -4.66 4.08
N GLU A 63 13.98 -4.26 5.34
CA GLU A 63 12.86 -4.34 6.27
C GLU A 63 11.67 -3.49 5.80
N GLU A 64 11.98 -2.35 5.17
CA GLU A 64 11.04 -1.39 4.61
C GLU A 64 10.64 -1.64 3.14
N ASP A 65 11.42 -2.42 2.39
CA ASP A 65 11.22 -2.62 0.96
C ASP A 65 10.38 -3.88 0.68
N TYR A 66 9.45 -3.74 -0.27
CA TYR A 66 8.78 -4.89 -0.86
C TYR A 66 9.43 -5.26 -2.20
N LEU A 67 9.57 -6.56 -2.44
CA LEU A 67 9.91 -7.12 -3.74
C LEU A 67 8.69 -7.84 -4.31
N LEU A 68 8.37 -7.55 -5.57
CA LEU A 68 7.43 -8.34 -6.35
C LEU A 68 8.23 -9.21 -7.33
N LEU A 69 8.00 -10.51 -7.30
CA LEU A 69 8.64 -11.47 -8.21
C LEU A 69 7.60 -12.09 -9.15
N ASP A 70 7.86 -12.09 -10.46
CA ASP A 70 7.07 -12.76 -11.50
C ASP A 70 7.83 -14.01 -11.94
N TYR A 71 7.32 -15.17 -11.53
CA TYR A 71 7.85 -16.48 -11.87
C TYR A 71 7.04 -17.13 -12.98
N ARG A 72 7.72 -17.77 -13.94
CA ARG A 72 7.10 -18.56 -15.01
C ARG A 72 7.82 -19.87 -15.25
N ASN A 73 7.06 -20.94 -15.48
CA ASN A 73 7.62 -22.23 -15.85
C ASN A 73 7.22 -22.68 -17.26
N GLU A 74 7.90 -23.71 -17.75
CA GLU A 74 7.68 -24.31 -19.08
C GLU A 74 6.28 -24.93 -19.25
N LYS A 75 5.60 -25.25 -18.13
CA LYS A 75 4.25 -25.82 -18.12
C LYS A 75 3.16 -24.74 -18.17
N GLY A 76 3.52 -23.46 -18.31
CA GLY A 76 2.58 -22.35 -18.40
C GLY A 76 2.06 -21.83 -17.06
N VAL A 77 2.61 -22.29 -15.93
CA VAL A 77 2.29 -21.73 -14.61
C VAL A 77 2.99 -20.38 -14.46
N ASN A 78 2.24 -19.38 -14.02
CA ASN A 78 2.75 -18.06 -13.65
C ASN A 78 2.44 -17.81 -12.18
N CYS A 79 3.41 -17.35 -11.41
CA CYS A 79 3.19 -16.90 -10.04
C CYS A 79 3.68 -15.46 -9.84
N LEU A 80 2.84 -14.66 -9.20
CA LEU A 80 3.27 -13.43 -8.54
C LEU A 80 3.58 -13.75 -7.07
N ILE A 81 4.71 -13.25 -6.60
CA ILE A 81 5.21 -13.48 -5.24
C ILE A 81 5.58 -12.12 -4.66
N LEU A 82 4.94 -11.75 -3.56
CA LEU A 82 5.27 -10.53 -2.82
C LEU A 82 6.11 -10.91 -1.60
N ALA A 83 7.24 -10.25 -1.40
CA ALA A 83 8.16 -10.50 -0.31
C ALA A 83 8.60 -9.21 0.39
N LYS A 84 8.88 -9.31 1.69
CA LYS A 84 9.39 -8.24 2.56
C LYS A 84 10.29 -8.86 3.62
N ALA A 85 11.41 -8.21 3.96
CA ALA A 85 12.29 -8.65 5.06
C ALA A 85 12.63 -10.16 5.01
N SER A 86 13.08 -10.67 3.86
CA SER A 86 13.39 -12.10 3.65
C SER A 86 12.20 -13.08 3.77
N THR A 87 10.96 -12.58 3.78
CA THR A 87 9.74 -13.39 3.96
C THR A 87 8.77 -13.16 2.81
N ILE A 88 8.18 -14.24 2.28
CA ILE A 88 7.06 -14.16 1.34
C ILE A 88 5.79 -13.83 2.11
N VAL A 89 5.16 -12.70 1.78
CA VAL A 89 3.96 -12.19 2.45
C VAL A 89 2.67 -12.51 1.69
N ASN A 90 2.74 -12.67 0.37
CA ASN A 90 1.61 -13.07 -0.46
C ASN A 90 2.08 -13.81 -1.73
N VAL A 91 1.26 -14.73 -2.24
CA VAL A 91 1.49 -15.46 -3.49
C VAL A 91 0.16 -15.65 -4.23
N GLU A 92 0.20 -15.48 -5.56
CA GLU A 92 -0.89 -15.85 -6.46
C GLU A 92 -0.31 -16.58 -7.67
N CYS A 93 -0.71 -17.85 -7.86
CA CYS A 93 -0.31 -18.64 -9.02
C CYS A 93 -1.50 -18.95 -9.94
N LEU A 94 -1.35 -18.66 -11.23
CA LEU A 94 -2.27 -19.05 -12.30
C LEU A 94 -1.88 -20.42 -12.87
N GLY A 95 -2.88 -21.25 -13.17
CA GLY A 95 -2.66 -22.64 -13.64
C GLY A 95 -2.44 -23.64 -12.51
N VAL A 96 -2.70 -23.23 -11.26
CA VAL A 96 -2.64 -24.06 -10.05
C VAL A 96 -3.94 -23.86 -9.28
N GLU A 97 -4.40 -24.89 -8.56
CA GLU A 97 -5.54 -24.77 -7.66
C GLU A 97 -5.35 -23.62 -6.67
N LYS A 98 -6.38 -22.81 -6.42
CA LYS A 98 -6.31 -21.61 -5.58
C LYS A 98 -6.20 -21.98 -4.09
N ASN A 99 -5.00 -22.38 -3.69
CA ASN A 99 -4.67 -22.86 -2.35
C ASN A 99 -3.22 -22.48 -2.01
N ALA A 100 -3.04 -21.77 -0.89
CA ALA A 100 -1.74 -21.30 -0.43
C ALA A 100 -0.73 -22.46 -0.22
N ASP A 101 -1.17 -23.62 0.27
CA ASP A 101 -0.29 -24.79 0.47
C ASP A 101 0.23 -25.31 -0.87
N LYS A 102 -0.64 -25.34 -1.89
CA LYS A 102 -0.25 -25.76 -3.24
C LYS A 102 0.73 -24.78 -3.88
N TYR A 103 0.59 -23.49 -3.58
CA TYR A 103 1.53 -22.48 -4.03
C TYR A 103 2.90 -22.64 -3.35
N VAL A 104 2.93 -22.84 -2.04
CA VAL A 104 4.17 -23.08 -1.27
C VAL A 104 4.87 -24.35 -1.76
N GLU A 105 4.14 -25.46 -1.90
CA GLU A 105 4.66 -26.73 -2.41
C GLU A 105 5.29 -26.56 -3.80
N LEU A 106 4.59 -25.89 -4.73
CA LEU A 106 5.09 -25.60 -6.06
C LEU A 106 6.38 -24.77 -6.03
N LEU A 107 6.40 -23.68 -5.26
CA LEU A 107 7.55 -22.76 -5.22
C LEU A 107 8.77 -23.41 -4.57
N ALA A 108 8.58 -24.19 -3.49
CA ALA A 108 9.65 -24.92 -2.84
C ALA A 108 10.28 -25.94 -3.81
N HIS A 109 9.47 -26.76 -4.49
CA HIS A 109 9.97 -27.72 -5.48
C HIS A 109 10.69 -27.04 -6.65
N ALA A 110 10.08 -26.01 -7.24
CA ALA A 110 10.65 -25.34 -8.39
C ALA A 110 11.94 -24.58 -8.06
N CYS A 111 12.09 -24.07 -6.83
CA CYS A 111 13.35 -23.51 -6.34
C CYS A 111 14.47 -24.54 -6.26
N ILE A 112 14.20 -25.72 -5.68
CA ILE A 112 15.19 -26.81 -5.56
C ILE A 112 15.66 -27.25 -6.96
N GLU A 113 14.72 -27.45 -7.87
CA GLU A 113 15.01 -27.85 -9.25
C GLU A 113 15.70 -26.75 -10.07
N GLY A 114 15.54 -25.48 -9.69
CA GLY A 114 16.12 -24.32 -10.37
C GLY A 114 15.56 -24.09 -11.77
N ARG A 115 14.31 -24.49 -12.03
CA ARG A 115 13.67 -24.38 -13.34
C ARG A 115 12.82 -23.10 -13.45
N GLY A 116 12.61 -22.68 -14.68
CA GLY A 116 11.78 -21.53 -15.03
C GLY A 116 12.48 -20.17 -14.88
N GLU A 117 11.77 -19.14 -15.29
CA GLU A 117 12.26 -17.76 -15.32
C GLU A 117 11.73 -16.96 -14.12
N LEU A 118 12.60 -16.17 -13.51
CA LEU A 118 12.26 -15.25 -12.43
C LEU A 118 12.56 -13.81 -12.86
N ARG A 119 11.60 -12.92 -12.64
CA ARG A 119 11.79 -11.46 -12.80
C ARG A 119 11.53 -10.81 -11.45
N VAL A 120 12.44 -9.94 -11.04
CA VAL A 120 12.36 -9.26 -9.74
C VAL A 120 12.14 -7.77 -9.95
N TYR A 121 11.19 -7.25 -9.18
CA TYR A 121 10.82 -5.84 -9.17
C TYR A 121 10.91 -5.32 -7.73
N ARG A 122 11.53 -4.16 -7.54
CA ARG A 122 11.31 -3.38 -6.33
C ARG A 122 9.96 -2.72 -6.44
N VAL A 123 9.12 -2.93 -5.43
CA VAL A 123 7.90 -2.15 -5.26
C VAL A 123 8.33 -0.82 -4.66
N LYS A 124 8.17 0.27 -5.40
CA LYS A 124 8.46 1.59 -4.85
C LYS A 124 7.41 1.94 -3.78
N PRO A 125 7.75 2.82 -2.83
CA PRO A 125 6.78 3.36 -1.89
C PRO A 125 5.57 3.88 -2.67
N ILE A 126 4.41 3.33 -2.35
CA ILE A 126 3.19 3.69 -3.04
C ILE A 126 2.73 4.99 -2.44
N PHE A 127 2.94 6.06 -3.20
CA PHE A 127 2.35 7.42 -3.22
C PHE A 127 1.86 8.09 -1.91
N ILE A 128 2.14 7.53 -0.74
CA ILE A 128 1.55 7.91 0.54
C ILE A 128 2.64 7.99 1.63
N GLU A 129 3.91 7.91 1.26
CA GLU A 129 4.98 8.33 2.15
C GLU A 129 4.94 9.86 2.28
N TRP A 130 4.95 10.38 3.50
CA TRP A 130 5.14 11.81 3.73
C TRP A 130 6.54 12.21 3.26
N LEU A 131 6.60 13.14 2.32
CA LEU A 131 7.84 13.61 1.71
C LEU A 131 7.86 15.13 1.75
N LYS A 132 9.06 15.72 1.86
CA LYS A 132 9.24 17.19 1.89
C LYS A 132 8.58 17.94 0.73
N LYS A 133 8.37 17.29 -0.43
CA LYS A 133 7.68 17.90 -1.57
C LYS A 133 6.20 18.24 -1.30
N TYR A 134 5.62 17.64 -0.27
CA TYR A 134 4.25 17.86 0.18
C TYR A 134 4.16 18.93 1.28
N GLU A 135 5.29 19.39 1.83
CA GLU A 135 5.30 20.52 2.75
C GLU A 135 4.76 21.78 2.06
N VAL A 136 3.84 22.46 2.73
CA VAL A 136 3.35 23.79 2.37
C VAL A 136 4.06 24.88 3.17
N GLY A 137 4.81 24.52 4.22
CA GLY A 137 5.68 25.42 4.97
C GLY A 137 4.99 26.17 6.11
N ILE A 138 3.78 25.74 6.48
CA ILE A 138 3.06 26.18 7.68
C ILE A 138 2.99 24.98 8.63
N PRO A 139 3.69 24.99 9.79
CA PRO A 139 3.85 23.81 10.64
C PRO A 139 2.55 23.14 11.08
N VAL A 140 1.47 23.91 11.28
CA VAL A 140 0.18 23.35 11.69
C VAL A 140 -0.52 22.59 10.55
N LEU A 141 -0.32 23.02 9.29
CA LEU A 141 -0.81 22.34 8.09
C LEU A 141 0.06 21.12 7.77
N ASP A 142 1.39 21.31 7.76
CA ASP A 142 2.34 20.23 7.48
C ASP A 142 2.16 19.05 8.46
N LYS A 143 1.90 19.34 9.74
CA LYS A 143 1.61 18.30 10.75
C LYS A 143 0.29 17.56 10.46
N ALA A 144 -0.73 18.27 9.99
CA ALA A 144 -2.01 17.65 9.64
C ALA A 144 -1.87 16.77 8.39
N HIS A 145 -1.15 17.25 7.37
CA HIS A 145 -0.80 16.46 6.19
C HIS A 145 0.01 15.22 6.57
N GLU A 146 1.13 15.37 7.29
CA GLU A 146 1.98 14.26 7.70
C GLU A 146 1.18 13.16 8.42
N LYS A 147 0.26 13.55 9.31
CA LYS A 147 -0.65 12.61 9.97
C LYS A 147 -1.55 11.89 8.97
N MET A 148 -2.18 12.62 8.05
CA MET A 148 -3.03 12.05 7.01
C MET A 148 -2.29 11.02 6.16
N PHE A 149 -1.11 11.39 5.62
CA PHE A 149 -0.25 10.49 4.85
C PHE A 149 0.14 9.25 5.66
N THR A 150 0.56 9.44 6.92
CA THR A 150 0.96 8.35 7.80
C THR A 150 -0.16 7.34 8.04
N GLU A 151 -1.39 7.80 8.29
CA GLU A 151 -2.51 6.88 8.54
C GLU A 151 -2.91 6.11 7.27
N PHE A 152 -2.92 6.74 6.10
CA PHE A 152 -3.14 6.02 4.84
C PHE A 152 -2.02 5.03 4.51
N GLN A 153 -0.76 5.36 4.83
CA GLN A 153 0.36 4.46 4.62
C GLN A 153 0.19 3.17 5.44
N LYS A 154 -0.38 3.25 6.65
CA LYS A 154 -0.68 2.05 7.45
C LYS A 154 -1.72 1.15 6.78
N VAL A 155 -2.79 1.73 6.21
CA VAL A 155 -3.81 0.97 5.45
C VAL A 155 -3.14 0.19 4.33
N PHE A 156 -2.33 0.88 3.53
CA PHE A 156 -1.68 0.29 2.38
C PHE A 156 -0.65 -0.80 2.78
N THR A 157 0.13 -0.54 3.83
CA THR A 157 1.09 -1.50 4.39
C THR A 157 0.39 -2.75 4.93
N ALA A 158 -0.78 -2.63 5.55
CA ALA A 158 -1.56 -3.78 6.01
C ALA A 158 -2.06 -4.64 4.84
N ILE A 159 -2.47 -4.03 3.73
CA ILE A 159 -2.83 -4.76 2.50
C ILE A 159 -1.62 -5.53 1.97
N LEU A 160 -0.45 -4.89 1.85
CA LEU A 160 0.76 -5.55 1.36
C LEU A 160 1.24 -6.69 2.27
N ASP A 161 1.14 -6.52 3.58
CA ASP A 161 1.55 -7.52 4.58
C ASP A 161 0.51 -8.65 4.77
N GLY A 162 -0.61 -8.60 4.05
CA GLY A 162 -1.67 -9.60 4.17
C GLY A 162 -2.49 -9.49 5.46
N ARG A 163 -2.37 -8.39 6.21
CA ARG A 163 -3.10 -8.11 7.46
C ARG A 163 -4.45 -7.45 7.17
N VAL A 164 -5.24 -8.11 6.34
CA VAL A 164 -6.54 -7.61 5.86
C VAL A 164 -7.56 -7.41 6.97
N ASP A 165 -7.46 -8.19 8.04
CA ASP A 165 -8.24 -8.07 9.27
C ASP A 165 -8.10 -6.70 9.94
N GLN A 166 -6.94 -6.04 9.78
CA GLN A 166 -6.67 -4.73 10.38
C GLN A 166 -7.17 -3.57 9.53
N VAL A 167 -7.40 -3.80 8.23
CA VAL A 167 -7.70 -2.76 7.24
C VAL A 167 -8.93 -1.93 7.59
N PRO A 168 -10.08 -2.50 8.05
CA PRO A 168 -11.25 -1.72 8.44
C PRO A 168 -10.98 -0.73 9.60
N GLY A 169 -10.14 -1.11 10.56
CA GLY A 169 -9.75 -0.23 11.66
C GLY A 169 -8.81 0.89 11.19
N LEU A 170 -7.85 0.55 10.34
CA LEU A 170 -6.88 1.50 9.80
C LEU A 170 -7.53 2.54 8.88
N ILE A 171 -8.47 2.14 8.01
CA ILE A 171 -9.15 3.10 7.13
C ILE A 171 -10.00 4.09 7.93
N LYS A 172 -10.57 3.66 9.06
CA LYS A 172 -11.28 4.57 9.96
C LYS A 172 -10.33 5.60 10.58
N ALA A 173 -9.14 5.18 11.02
CA ALA A 173 -8.14 6.10 11.54
C ALA A 173 -7.66 7.09 10.45
N ALA A 174 -7.46 6.61 9.21
CA ALA A 174 -7.14 7.47 8.07
C ALA A 174 -8.25 8.48 7.80
N TYR A 175 -9.52 8.06 7.81
CA TYR A 175 -10.66 8.97 7.65
C TYR A 175 -10.70 10.07 8.73
N GLU A 176 -10.49 9.74 10.00
CA GLU A 176 -10.45 10.75 11.06
C GLU A 176 -9.29 11.75 10.87
N SER A 177 -8.13 11.29 10.38
CA SER A 177 -7.00 12.19 10.09
C SER A 177 -7.27 13.18 8.95
N ILE A 178 -8.09 12.78 7.96
CA ILE A 178 -8.55 13.66 6.87
C ILE A 178 -9.48 14.75 7.42
N LEU A 179 -10.46 14.35 8.25
CA LEU A 179 -11.39 15.30 8.87
C LEU A 179 -10.66 16.31 9.76
N GLU A 180 -9.62 15.88 10.46
CA GLU A 180 -8.76 16.78 11.24
C GLU A 180 -8.04 17.78 10.35
N HIS A 181 -7.43 17.33 9.25
CA HIS A 181 -6.79 18.21 8.26
C HIS A 181 -7.76 19.26 7.72
N PHE A 182 -8.92 18.84 7.21
CA PHE A 182 -9.93 19.77 6.69
C PHE A 182 -10.39 20.77 7.75
N ARG A 183 -10.63 20.31 8.97
CA ARG A 183 -11.04 21.17 10.10
C ARG A 183 -9.98 22.22 10.42
N VAL A 184 -8.69 21.86 10.41
CA VAL A 184 -7.60 22.81 10.67
C VAL A 184 -7.62 23.91 9.61
N GLU A 185 -7.75 23.53 8.34
CA GLU A 185 -7.75 24.48 7.23
C GLU A 185 -8.96 25.40 7.25
N GLU A 186 -10.16 24.86 7.40
CA GLU A 186 -11.40 25.63 7.44
C GLU A 186 -11.43 26.61 8.63
N GLN A 187 -10.86 26.23 9.77
CA GLN A 187 -10.69 27.13 10.92
C GLN A 187 -9.74 28.27 10.61
N LEU A 188 -8.60 27.99 9.97
CA LEU A 188 -7.65 29.02 9.53
C LEU A 188 -8.27 29.92 8.45
N MET A 189 -9.00 29.35 7.48
CA MET A 189 -9.71 30.10 6.44
C MET A 189 -10.73 31.07 7.05
N THR A 190 -11.47 30.61 8.06
CA THR A 190 -12.42 31.46 8.80
C THR A 190 -11.69 32.55 9.57
N LYS A 191 -10.68 32.19 10.37
CA LYS A 191 -9.96 33.09 11.28
C LYS A 191 -9.26 34.23 10.55
N TYR A 192 -8.61 33.92 9.43
CA TYR A 192 -7.83 34.89 8.65
C TYR A 192 -8.62 35.54 7.51
N ASN A 193 -9.93 35.27 7.41
CA ASN A 193 -10.82 35.80 6.38
C ASN A 193 -10.38 35.46 4.95
N TYR A 194 -10.11 34.18 4.68
CA TYR A 194 -9.82 33.70 3.33
C TYR A 194 -10.98 34.06 2.37
N PRO A 195 -10.72 34.50 1.12
CA PRO A 195 -11.75 34.98 0.22
C PRO A 195 -12.90 33.97 0.06
N ARG A 196 -14.13 34.42 0.32
CA ARG A 196 -15.32 33.56 0.41
C ARG A 196 -15.51 32.64 -0.80
N ALA A 197 -15.23 33.13 -2.01
CA ALA A 197 -15.36 32.33 -3.23
C ALA A 197 -14.37 31.15 -3.24
N LYS A 198 -13.09 31.42 -2.92
CA LYS A 198 -12.04 30.39 -2.86
C LYS A 198 -12.25 29.42 -1.70
N ARG A 199 -12.64 29.92 -0.53
CA ARG A 199 -13.00 29.09 0.62
C ARG A 199 -14.09 28.08 0.26
N ARG A 200 -15.13 28.52 -0.45
CA ARG A 200 -16.25 27.66 -0.83
C ARG A 200 -15.81 26.55 -1.79
N GLU A 201 -15.00 26.89 -2.80
CA GLU A 201 -14.43 25.91 -3.74
C GLU A 201 -13.61 24.84 -2.99
N HIS A 202 -12.79 25.28 -2.04
CA HIS A 202 -11.97 24.39 -1.21
C HIS A 202 -12.84 23.48 -0.31
N GLU A 203 -13.85 24.03 0.37
CA GLU A 203 -14.80 23.24 1.18
C GLU A 203 -15.62 22.24 0.35
N GLU A 204 -15.97 22.59 -0.89
CA GLU A 204 -16.66 21.68 -1.83
C GLU A 204 -15.74 20.49 -2.20
N SER A 205 -14.46 20.76 -2.45
CA SER A 205 -13.42 19.74 -2.68
C SER A 205 -13.25 18.78 -1.48
N HIS A 206 -13.20 19.32 -0.25
CA HIS A 206 -13.19 18.52 0.98
C HIS A 206 -14.37 17.55 1.03
N ALA A 207 -15.58 18.05 0.78
CA ALA A 207 -16.80 17.25 0.84
C ALA A 207 -16.82 16.13 -0.23
N GLU A 208 -16.30 16.39 -1.43
CA GLU A 208 -16.19 15.37 -2.49
C GLU A 208 -15.27 14.21 -2.08
N PHE A 209 -14.09 14.53 -1.52
CA PHE A 209 -13.16 13.51 -1.06
C PHE A 209 -13.67 12.76 0.17
N GLU A 210 -14.25 13.47 1.14
CA GLU A 210 -14.83 12.86 2.32
C GLU A 210 -15.86 11.77 1.94
N ASN A 211 -16.72 12.06 0.96
CA ASN A 211 -17.73 11.12 0.49
C ASN A 211 -17.13 9.84 -0.11
N ILE A 212 -15.91 9.89 -0.64
CA ILE A 212 -15.23 8.74 -1.24
C ILE A 212 -14.61 7.88 -0.16
N VAL A 213 -13.89 8.51 0.77
CA VAL A 213 -13.27 7.80 1.89
C VAL A 213 -14.33 7.18 2.79
N LYS A 214 -15.47 7.85 2.98
CA LYS A 214 -16.63 7.30 3.70
C LYS A 214 -17.16 6.01 3.09
N ARG A 215 -17.17 5.88 1.76
CA ARG A 215 -17.55 4.61 1.08
C ARG A 215 -16.56 3.49 1.36
N LEU A 216 -15.26 3.81 1.43
CA LEU A 216 -14.23 2.85 1.83
C LEU A 216 -14.45 2.38 3.28
N VAL A 217 -14.68 3.31 4.20
CA VAL A 217 -14.94 3.01 5.63
C VAL A 217 -16.20 2.15 5.83
N GLN A 218 -17.24 2.36 5.03
CA GLN A 218 -18.48 1.58 5.11
C GLN A 218 -18.35 0.14 4.60
N THR A 219 -17.23 -0.20 3.95
CA THR A 219 -17.00 -1.55 3.43
C THR A 219 -16.39 -2.44 4.52
N VAL A 220 -17.20 -3.35 5.06
CA VAL A 220 -16.83 -4.26 6.16
C VAL A 220 -16.21 -5.58 5.70
N ASP A 221 -16.42 -5.95 4.43
CA ASP A 221 -15.82 -7.16 3.85
C ASP A 221 -14.43 -6.83 3.30
N GLU A 222 -13.42 -7.55 3.78
CA GLU A 222 -12.01 -7.28 3.51
C GLU A 222 -11.63 -7.45 2.03
N GLY A 223 -12.16 -8.49 1.36
CA GLY A 223 -11.91 -8.72 -0.06
C GLY A 223 -12.54 -7.63 -0.92
N ARG A 224 -13.78 -7.25 -0.61
CA ARG A 224 -14.47 -6.13 -1.25
C ARG A 224 -13.81 -4.79 -0.95
N PHE A 225 -13.22 -4.62 0.23
CA PHE A 225 -12.47 -3.41 0.56
C PHE A 225 -11.29 -3.24 -0.38
N VAL A 226 -10.47 -4.27 -0.55
CA VAL A 226 -9.29 -4.22 -1.45
C VAL A 226 -9.74 -3.89 -2.87
N ASP A 227 -10.81 -4.52 -3.35
CA ASP A 227 -11.37 -4.24 -4.67
C ASP A 227 -11.86 -2.79 -4.81
N LEU A 228 -12.60 -2.29 -3.82
CA LEU A 228 -13.07 -0.91 -3.83
C LEU A 228 -11.90 0.08 -3.73
N TYR A 229 -10.90 -0.20 -2.90
CA TYR A 229 -9.71 0.61 -2.77
C TYR A 229 -8.97 0.71 -4.11
N ILE A 230 -8.79 -0.42 -4.81
CA ILE A 230 -8.22 -0.48 -6.16
C ILE A 230 -9.03 0.38 -7.13
N GLN A 231 -10.37 0.26 -7.11
CA GLN A 231 -11.25 1.05 -7.98
C GLN A 231 -11.18 2.56 -7.70
N GLN A 232 -10.97 2.98 -6.46
CA GLN A 232 -10.90 4.40 -6.08
C GLN A 232 -9.47 4.96 -6.13
N TYR A 233 -8.44 4.13 -6.31
CA TYR A 233 -7.04 4.54 -6.17
C TYR A 233 -6.64 5.72 -7.05
N GLN A 234 -7.03 5.72 -8.34
CA GLN A 234 -6.74 6.83 -9.26
C GLN A 234 -7.42 8.14 -8.83
N PHE A 235 -8.61 8.05 -8.23
CA PHE A 235 -9.26 9.22 -7.65
C PHE A 235 -8.47 9.74 -6.45
N LEU A 236 -8.06 8.86 -5.52
CA LEU A 236 -7.28 9.25 -4.35
C LEU A 236 -5.99 9.99 -4.75
N LEU A 237 -5.29 9.50 -5.79
CA LEU A 237 -4.12 10.16 -6.35
C LEU A 237 -4.45 11.53 -6.97
N THR A 238 -5.50 11.59 -7.78
CA THR A 238 -5.91 12.85 -8.43
C THR A 238 -6.31 13.89 -7.40
N TYR A 239 -7.01 13.47 -6.35
CA TYR A 239 -7.38 14.34 -5.24
C TYR A 239 -6.15 14.85 -4.49
N LEU A 240 -5.15 14.01 -4.26
CA LEU A 240 -3.93 14.42 -3.58
C LEU A 240 -3.24 15.57 -4.33
N ASP A 241 -3.09 15.46 -5.65
CA ASP A 241 -2.52 16.51 -6.48
C ASP A 241 -3.37 17.78 -6.47
N TYR A 242 -4.69 17.63 -6.42
CA TYR A 242 -5.63 18.74 -6.35
C TYR A 242 -5.54 19.49 -5.01
N MET A 243 -5.63 18.76 -3.88
CA MET A 243 -5.48 19.30 -2.52
C MET A 243 -4.16 20.04 -2.37
N LEU A 244 -3.03 19.45 -2.76
CA LEU A 244 -1.72 20.10 -2.62
C LEU A 244 -1.62 21.42 -3.40
N ARG A 245 -2.37 21.56 -4.49
CA ARG A 245 -2.45 22.82 -5.25
C ARG A 245 -3.30 23.85 -4.52
N GLU A 246 -4.47 23.47 -4.03
CA GLU A 246 -5.36 24.37 -3.27
C GLU A 246 -4.72 24.82 -1.95
N ASP A 247 -4.08 23.91 -1.22
CA ASP A 247 -3.43 24.19 0.07
C ASP A 247 -2.23 25.11 -0.10
N LYS A 248 -1.50 25.02 -1.21
CA LYS A 248 -0.41 25.95 -1.54
C LYS A 248 -0.92 27.35 -1.85
N GLU A 249 -2.06 27.45 -2.53
CA GLU A 249 -2.73 28.73 -2.76
C GLU A 249 -3.19 29.35 -1.44
N PHE A 250 -3.82 28.55 -0.58
CA PHE A 250 -4.25 28.98 0.74
C PHE A 250 -3.07 29.37 1.64
N THR A 251 -1.98 28.60 1.61
CA THR A 251 -0.75 28.88 2.35
C THR A 251 -0.12 30.20 1.92
N SER A 252 -0.11 30.50 0.61
CA SER A 252 0.38 31.79 0.11
C SER A 252 -0.38 32.97 0.75
N PHE A 253 -1.71 32.84 0.87
CA PHE A 253 -2.53 33.81 1.59
C PHE A 253 -2.20 33.88 3.09
N LEU A 254 -2.03 32.74 3.76
CA LEU A 254 -1.70 32.70 5.19
C LEU A 254 -0.33 33.30 5.50
N LEU A 255 0.67 33.08 4.65
CA LEU A 255 2.01 33.66 4.82
C LEU A 255 1.96 35.20 4.85
N GLU A 256 1.10 35.82 4.03
CA GLU A 256 0.87 37.27 4.05
C GLU A 256 0.14 37.76 5.31
N LYS A 257 -0.68 36.90 5.94
CA LYS A 257 -1.51 37.26 7.10
C LYS A 257 -0.87 36.99 8.46
N CYS A 258 -0.18 35.86 8.61
CA CYS A 258 0.38 35.38 9.87
C CYS A 258 1.78 34.76 9.76
N GLY A 259 2.39 34.76 8.57
CA GLY A 259 3.67 34.10 8.34
C GLY A 259 3.60 32.60 8.62
N VAL A 260 4.67 32.03 9.16
CA VAL A 260 4.75 30.60 9.49
C VAL A 260 4.15 30.25 10.87
N TYR A 261 3.69 31.25 11.63
CA TYR A 261 3.22 31.07 13.01
C TYR A 261 1.69 31.12 13.13
N CYS A 262 0.98 30.79 12.05
CA CYS A 262 -0.47 30.68 12.04
C CYS A 262 -0.91 29.64 13.08
N THR A 263 -1.89 30.01 13.90
CA THR A 263 -2.45 29.13 14.93
C THR A 263 -3.92 28.93 14.66
N VAL A 264 -4.43 27.73 14.95
CA VAL A 264 -5.86 27.42 14.93
C VAL A 264 -6.51 28.08 16.15
#